data_AF-A0A7Y8HFC7-F1
#
_entry.id   AF-A0A7Y8HFC7-F1
#
_cell.length_a   1.000
_cell.length_b   1.000
_cell.length_c   1.000
_cell.angle_alpha   90.00
_cell.angle_beta   90.00
_cell.angle_gamma   90.00
#
_symmetry.space_group_name_H-M   'P 1'
#
loop_
_entity.id
_entity.type
_entity.pdbx_description
1 polymer ?
#
loop_
_entity_poly.entity_id
_entity_poly.type
_entity_poly.pdbx_seq_one_letter_code
_entity_poly.pdbx_strand_id
1 'polypeptide(L)' 'MTRFQGKETCWERMRCGRERREACPAYPDYGRLCWPIAGTKCPTGATGTHAQKIGDCESCEFFTSVVFDGLD' A
#
# COMPACT_ATOMS: atom_id res chain seq x y z
N MET A 1 21.65 13.19 -13.80
CA MET A 1 20.19 12.98 -14.00
C MET A 1 19.84 11.66 -13.33
N THR A 2 19.64 11.67 -12.01
CA THR A 2 19.26 10.47 -11.27
C THR A 2 17.88 10.06 -11.76
N ARG A 3 17.79 8.90 -12.41
CA ARG A 3 16.52 8.30 -12.78
C ARG A 3 15.74 8.09 -11.48
N PHE A 4 14.61 8.76 -11.30
CA PHE A 4 13.62 8.35 -10.32
C PHE A 4 13.09 6.98 -10.77
N GLN A 5 13.79 5.93 -10.38
CA GLN A 5 13.48 4.57 -10.80
C GLN A 5 12.18 4.14 -10.10
N GLY A 6 11.31 3.47 -10.87
CA GLY A 6 9.93 3.12 -10.50
C GLY A 6 9.85 2.61 -9.07
N LYS A 7 9.23 3.43 -8.21
CA LYS A 7 9.25 3.18 -6.80
C LYS A 7 8.27 2.05 -6.43
N GLU A 8 8.67 1.16 -5.50
CA GLU A 8 7.90 -0.02 -5.09
C GLU A 8 6.44 0.32 -4.75
N THR A 9 5.50 -0.50 -5.25
CA THR A 9 4.07 -0.39 -4.96
C THR A 9 3.64 -1.37 -3.86
N CYS A 10 2.53 -1.06 -3.19
CA CYS A 10 2.04 -1.88 -2.08
C CYS A 10 1.77 -3.33 -2.51
N TRP A 11 1.21 -3.57 -3.69
CA TRP A 11 0.88 -4.93 -4.14
C TRP A 11 2.11 -5.74 -4.58
N GLU A 12 3.21 -5.08 -4.95
CA GLU A 12 4.50 -5.75 -5.17
C GLU A 12 5.10 -6.19 -3.84
N ARG A 13 5.19 -5.27 -2.86
CA ARG A 13 5.68 -5.56 -1.51
C ARG A 13 4.88 -6.65 -0.83
N MET A 14 3.55 -6.49 -0.86
CA MET A 14 2.59 -7.41 -0.22
C MET A 14 2.31 -8.66 -1.04
N ARG A 15 2.96 -8.82 -2.22
CA ARG A 15 2.82 -9.96 -3.13
C ARG A 15 1.36 -10.34 -3.42
N CYS A 16 0.54 -9.33 -3.71
CA CYS A 16 -0.87 -9.56 -4.02
C CYS A 16 -1.02 -10.34 -5.34
N GLY A 17 -1.84 -11.40 -5.31
CA GLY A 17 -2.24 -12.12 -6.51
C GLY A 17 -3.07 -11.27 -7.47
N ARG A 18 -3.20 -11.73 -8.72
CA ARG A 18 -3.86 -10.99 -9.81
C ARG A 18 -5.29 -10.56 -9.46
N GLU A 19 -6.14 -11.49 -9.03
CA GLU A 19 -7.55 -11.22 -8.70
C GLU A 19 -7.68 -10.14 -7.62
N ARG A 20 -6.80 -10.20 -6.61
CA ARG A 20 -6.77 -9.20 -5.55
C ARG A 20 -6.34 -7.82 -6.05
N ARG A 21 -5.38 -7.75 -6.98
CA ARG A 21 -4.95 -6.48 -7.58
C ARG A 21 -6.08 -5.87 -8.40
N GLU A 22 -6.73 -6.65 -9.25
CA GLU A 22 -7.83 -6.17 -10.10
C GLU A 22 -9.06 -5.73 -9.28
N ALA A 23 -9.29 -6.34 -8.11
CA ALA A 23 -10.35 -5.92 -7.17
C ALA A 23 -9.92 -4.79 -6.21
N CYS A 24 -8.67 -4.33 -6.24
CA CYS A 24 -8.16 -3.34 -5.30
C CYS A 24 -8.45 -1.92 -5.80
N PRO A 25 -9.14 -1.06 -5.02
CA PRO A 25 -9.40 0.33 -5.42
C PRO A 25 -8.14 1.17 -5.62
N ALA A 26 -7.01 0.78 -5.02
CA ALA A 26 -5.74 1.48 -5.19
C ALA A 26 -4.99 1.07 -6.47
N TYR A 27 -5.36 -0.04 -7.11
CA TYR A 27 -4.73 -0.46 -8.36
C TYR A 27 -5.39 0.25 -9.56
N PRO A 28 -4.64 0.66 -10.60
CA PRO A 28 -3.18 0.56 -10.77
C PRO A 28 -2.40 1.82 -10.32
N ASP A 29 -3.08 2.91 -9.99
CA ASP A 29 -2.45 4.23 -9.89
C ASP A 29 -1.96 4.62 -8.50
N TYR A 30 -2.57 4.07 -7.45
CA TYR A 30 -2.35 4.48 -6.06
C TYR A 30 -1.49 3.47 -5.27
N GLY A 31 -0.68 2.67 -5.95
CA GLY A 31 0.15 1.64 -5.32
C GLY A 31 1.14 2.19 -4.30
N ARG A 32 1.65 3.40 -4.52
CA ARG A 32 2.56 4.05 -3.58
C ARG A 32 1.85 4.79 -2.43
N LEU A 33 0.56 5.07 -2.57
CA LEU A 33 -0.26 5.86 -1.64
C LEU A 33 -1.58 5.13 -1.40
N CYS A 34 -1.53 3.85 -1.01
CA CYS A 34 -2.74 3.04 -0.92
C CYS A 34 -3.56 3.33 0.35
N TRP A 35 -2.94 3.88 1.40
CA TRP A 35 -3.56 4.17 2.71
C TRP A 35 -4.67 5.25 2.72
N PRO A 36 -4.68 6.29 1.87
CA PRO A 36 -5.85 7.19 1.76
C PRO A 36 -7.02 6.58 0.96
N ILE A 37 -6.81 5.47 0.24
CA ILE A 37 -7.82 4.95 -0.69
C ILE A 37 -8.78 4.01 0.04
N ALA A 38 -10.02 4.45 0.19
CA ALA A 38 -11.08 3.69 0.84
C ALA A 38 -11.29 2.31 0.17
N GLY A 39 -11.43 1.27 1.00
CA GLY A 39 -11.64 -0.11 0.51
C GLY A 39 -10.36 -0.87 0.16
N THR A 40 -9.20 -0.24 0.24
CA THR A 40 -7.91 -0.94 0.18
C THR A 40 -7.77 -1.88 1.38
N LYS A 41 -7.43 -3.15 1.11
CA LYS A 41 -7.24 -4.18 2.15
C LYS A 41 -5.78 -4.61 2.21
N CYS A 42 -5.16 -4.52 3.39
CA CYS A 42 -3.83 -5.10 3.64
C CYS A 42 -3.94 -6.62 3.93
N PRO A 43 -3.02 -7.47 3.44
CA PRO A 43 -3.05 -8.91 3.70
C PRO A 43 -2.82 -9.27 5.17
N THR A 44 -2.03 -8.45 5.87
CA THR A 44 -1.53 -8.73 7.21
C THR A 44 -2.51 -8.40 8.33
N GLY A 45 -3.79 -8.18 8.02
CA GLY A 45 -4.84 -8.22 9.03
C GLY A 45 -4.96 -6.96 9.89
N ALA A 46 -4.85 -5.76 9.30
CA ALA A 46 -5.61 -4.63 9.83
C ALA A 46 -7.10 -5.02 9.73
N THR A 47 -7.62 -5.57 10.84
CA THR A 47 -8.93 -6.22 10.87
C THR A 47 -9.98 -5.13 10.99
N GLY A 48 -10.40 -4.65 9.83
CA GLY A 48 -11.50 -3.74 9.63
C GLY A 48 -11.82 -3.77 8.14
N THR A 49 -13.10 -3.75 7.77
CA THR A 49 -13.57 -3.78 6.38
C THR A 49 -12.94 -2.69 5.50
N HIS A 50 -12.32 -1.68 6.11
CA HIS A 50 -11.57 -0.58 5.53
C HIS A 50 -10.46 -0.17 6.52
N ALA A 51 -9.30 0.30 6.06
CA ALA A 51 -8.46 1.19 6.89
C ALA A 51 -9.26 2.47 7.11
N GLN A 52 -10.07 2.53 8.18
CA GLN A 52 -10.92 3.69 8.45
C GLN A 52 -10.10 4.84 9.04
N LYS A 53 -8.90 4.55 9.56
CA LYS A 53 -7.98 5.52 10.13
C LYS A 53 -6.55 5.19 9.71
N ILE A 54 -5.72 6.22 9.56
CA ILE A 54 -4.28 6.08 9.27
C ILE A 54 -3.58 5.16 10.29
N GLY A 55 -4.06 5.13 11.54
CA GLY A 55 -3.54 4.25 12.59
C GLY A 55 -3.55 2.76 12.23
N ASP A 56 -4.49 2.31 11.39
CA ASP A 56 -4.51 0.92 10.91
C ASP A 56 -3.32 0.60 9.98
N CYS A 57 -2.78 1.63 9.32
CA CYS A 57 -1.64 1.54 8.43
C CYS A 57 -0.30 1.67 9.15
N GLU A 58 -0.25 2.16 10.39
CA GLU A 58 1.01 2.28 11.16
C GLU A 58 1.67 0.92 11.44
N SER A 59 0.89 -0.17 11.43
CA SER A 59 1.40 -1.55 11.52
C SER A 59 1.69 -2.19 10.15
N CYS A 60 1.45 -1.48 9.04
CA CYS A 60 1.73 -1.98 7.70
C CYS A 60 3.19 -1.68 7.34
N GLU A 61 3.98 -2.72 7.09
CA GLU A 61 5.39 -2.61 6.73
C GLU A 61 5.62 -1.69 5.52
N PHE A 62 4.74 -1.76 4.51
CA PHE A 62 4.83 -0.88 3.34
C PHE A 62 4.53 0.58 3.68
N PHE A 63 3.56 0.85 4.54
CA PHE A 63 3.27 2.22 4.97
C PHE A 63 4.47 2.79 5.73
N THR A 64 5.01 2.01 6.66
CA THR A 64 6.17 2.42 7.48
C THR A 64 7.39 2.71 6.61
N SER A 65 7.69 1.84 5.65
CA SER A 65 8.85 2.05 4.76
C SER A 65 8.71 3.30 3.89
N VAL A 66 7.49 3.66 3.48
CA VAL A 66 7.24 4.82 2.63
C VAL A 66 7.16 6.12 3.42
N VAL A 67 6.53 6.10 4.60
CA VAL A 67 6.23 7.31 5.38
C VAL A 67 7.31 7.63 6.41
N PHE A 68 7.90 6.62 7.05
CA PHE A 68 8.86 6.81 8.15
C PHE A 68 10.31 6.58 7.74
N ASP A 69 10.61 5.54 6.95
CA ASP A 69 12.01 5.24 6.62
C ASP A 69 12.60 6.21 5.59
N GLY A 70 11.80 6.89 4.77
CA GLY A 70 12.28 7.93 3.86
C GLY A 70 13.42 7.51 2.91
N LEU A 71 13.71 6.21 2.81
CA LEU A 71 14.81 5.69 2.01
C LEU A 71 14.37 5.68 0.55
N ASP A 72 14.77 6.75 -0.14
CA ASP A 72 14.76 6.93 -1.58
C ASP A 72 15.62 5.88 -2.30
#